data_AF-A0A925Q1F3-F1
#
_entry.id   AF-A0A925Q1F3-F1
#
_cell.length_a   1.000
_cell.length_b   1.000
_cell.length_c   1.000
_cell.angle_alpha   90.00
_cell.angle_beta   90.00
_cell.angle_gamma   90.00
#
_symmetry.space_group_name_H-M   'P 1'
#
loop_
_entity.id
_entity.type
_entity.pdbx_description
1 polymer ?
#
loop_
_entity_poly.entity_id
_entity_poly.type
_entity_poly.pdbx_seq_one_letter_code
_entity_poly.pdbx_strand_id
1 'polypeptide(L)'
;MHKLLFVSIAFIASNAFAGIHVENITRDIKTKAQQGDTQTMLHQNGMLRVNASAGSSMILKGSTMIMLDDKNKQYREMTKEEMKKMAEQGAAAMATLREQLKNMKPEQRAEMERVMGKSIPGGLGAADGKPDVYEAKNLGKSVTVEGRQCQLWSMSRNGQLFTEQCVVPFSSLPGSEDFGKAFKGMQDAFGDMAKSMPGAEQTAKAYAAINGYPVRTRYYDGSGKFRPEESILTKWVTEAIPASAFEVPAGYKKMQMPRMN
;
A
#
# COMPACT_ATOMS: atom_id res chain seq x y z
N MET A 1 29.70 -21.21 -60.00
CA MET A 1 28.56 -21.51 -59.10
C MET A 1 28.89 -21.00 -57.71
N HIS A 2 28.46 -19.78 -57.37
CA HIS A 2 28.76 -19.14 -56.07
C HIS A 2 27.65 -19.49 -55.08
N LYS A 3 27.97 -20.28 -54.04
CA LYS A 3 27.06 -20.58 -52.94
C LYS A 3 27.01 -19.37 -51.99
N LEU A 4 25.88 -18.67 -51.96
CA LEU A 4 25.56 -17.73 -50.88
C LEU A 4 25.29 -18.53 -49.59
N LEU A 5 26.11 -18.30 -48.55
CA LEU A 5 25.76 -18.66 -47.18
C LEU A 5 24.77 -17.62 -46.64
N PHE A 6 23.52 -18.03 -46.42
CA PHE A 6 22.58 -17.30 -45.58
C PHE A 6 22.92 -17.58 -44.12
N VAL A 7 23.45 -16.58 -43.42
CA VAL A 7 23.58 -16.59 -41.95
C VAL A 7 22.26 -16.10 -41.37
N SER A 8 21.41 -17.03 -40.93
CA SER A 8 20.20 -16.70 -40.17
C SER A 8 20.58 -16.27 -38.77
N ILE A 9 20.53 -14.96 -38.50
CA ILE A 9 20.62 -14.41 -37.14
C ILE A 9 19.31 -14.74 -36.44
N ALA A 10 19.34 -15.77 -35.58
CA ALA A 10 18.25 -16.04 -34.66
C ALA A 10 18.21 -14.94 -33.59
N PHE A 11 17.25 -14.02 -33.71
CA PHE A 11 16.87 -13.15 -32.60
C PHE A 11 16.35 -14.05 -31.47
N ILE A 12 17.18 -14.28 -30.45
CA ILE A 12 16.72 -14.78 -29.16
C ILE A 12 15.83 -13.66 -28.61
N ALA A 13 14.52 -13.81 -28.78
CA ALA A 13 13.54 -13.03 -28.03
C ALA A 13 13.79 -13.35 -26.56
N SER A 14 14.59 -12.49 -25.93
CA SER A 14 14.73 -12.50 -24.49
C SER A 14 13.32 -12.28 -23.98
N ASN A 15 12.75 -13.27 -23.29
CA ASN A 15 11.55 -13.08 -22.49
C ASN A 15 11.94 -12.08 -21.39
N ALA A 16 11.97 -10.80 -21.73
CA ALA A 16 12.14 -9.73 -20.79
C ALA A 16 10.95 -9.85 -19.85
N PHE A 17 11.23 -10.23 -18.59
CA PHE A 17 10.21 -10.28 -17.55
C PHE A 17 9.52 -8.92 -17.51
N ALA A 18 8.27 -8.88 -17.97
CA ALA A 18 7.51 -7.66 -18.03
C ALA A 18 7.08 -7.31 -16.60
N GLY A 19 7.60 -6.20 -16.07
CA GLY A 19 7.13 -5.64 -14.82
C GLY A 19 5.67 -5.23 -14.90
N ILE A 20 5.06 -4.98 -13.76
CA ILE A 20 3.67 -4.53 -13.64
C ILE A 20 3.68 -3.05 -13.32
N HIS A 21 2.99 -2.27 -14.14
CA HIS A 21 2.75 -0.85 -13.91
C HIS A 21 1.26 -0.61 -13.71
N VAL A 22 0.93 -0.16 -12.50
CA VAL A 22 -0.40 0.23 -12.07
C VAL A 22 -0.46 1.73 -11.81
N GLU A 23 -1.49 2.39 -12.32
CA GLU A 23 -1.76 3.80 -12.03
C GLU A 23 -3.17 3.94 -11.45
N ASN A 24 -3.30 4.73 -10.39
CA ASN A 24 -4.58 5.14 -9.83
C ASN A 24 -4.61 6.67 -9.72
N ILE A 25 -5.78 7.25 -9.92
CA ILE A 25 -6.01 8.67 -9.65
C ILE A 25 -7.03 8.82 -8.53
N THR A 26 -6.93 9.90 -7.77
CA THR A 26 -8.04 10.39 -6.95
C THR A 26 -8.85 11.37 -7.78
N ARG A 27 -10.17 11.30 -7.74
CA ARG A 27 -11.04 12.27 -8.40
C ARG A 27 -12.27 12.61 -7.58
N ASP A 28 -12.81 13.80 -7.80
CA ASP A 28 -14.15 14.14 -7.29
C ASP A 28 -15.20 13.27 -7.97
N ILE A 29 -16.12 12.73 -7.19
CA ILE A 29 -17.11 11.76 -7.66
C ILE A 29 -18.13 12.40 -8.60
N LYS A 30 -18.49 13.67 -8.39
CA LYS A 30 -19.52 14.39 -9.15
C LYS A 30 -18.93 14.99 -10.42
N THR A 31 -17.83 15.73 -10.31
CA THR A 31 -17.23 16.45 -11.44
C THR A 31 -16.30 15.57 -12.27
N LYS A 32 -15.84 14.45 -11.71
CA LYS A 32 -14.81 13.57 -12.27
C LYS A 32 -13.45 14.24 -12.44
N ALA A 33 -13.27 15.46 -11.92
CA ALA A 33 -12.00 16.15 -11.94
C ALA A 33 -10.97 15.40 -11.10
N GLN A 34 -9.81 15.11 -11.68
CA GLN A 34 -8.68 14.56 -10.96
C GLN A 34 -8.22 15.52 -9.87
N GLN A 35 -7.88 14.96 -8.72
CA GLN A 35 -7.36 15.66 -7.56
C GLN A 35 -5.98 15.11 -7.22
N GLY A 36 -4.98 15.99 -7.23
CA GLY A 36 -3.59 15.62 -6.97
C GLY A 36 -2.97 14.78 -8.08
N ASP A 37 -1.81 14.22 -7.76
CA ASP A 37 -0.98 13.47 -8.70
C ASP A 37 -1.47 12.03 -8.86
N THR A 38 -1.14 11.44 -10.02
CA THR A 38 -1.32 10.02 -10.29
C THR A 38 -0.47 9.19 -9.32
N GLN A 39 -1.13 8.30 -8.59
CA GLN A 39 -0.47 7.31 -7.76
C GLN A 39 0.01 6.17 -8.64
N THR A 40 1.28 5.78 -8.50
CA THR A 40 1.87 4.74 -9.34
C THR A 40 2.42 3.62 -8.49
N MET A 41 2.20 2.39 -8.94
CA MET A 41 2.80 1.18 -8.37
C MET A 41 3.53 0.43 -9.48
N LEU A 42 4.81 0.20 -9.26
CA LEU A 42 5.71 -0.50 -10.17
C LEU A 42 6.22 -1.75 -9.47
N HIS A 43 6.15 -2.89 -10.13
CA HIS A 43 6.73 -4.13 -9.62
C HIS A 43 7.53 -4.84 -10.70
N GLN A 44 8.80 -5.17 -10.42
CA GLN A 44 9.61 -5.99 -11.32
C GLN A 44 10.72 -6.70 -10.54
N ASN A 45 10.94 -7.98 -10.81
CA ASN A 45 12.04 -8.77 -10.22
C ASN A 45 12.08 -8.69 -8.68
N GLY A 46 10.92 -8.72 -8.02
CA GLY A 46 10.81 -8.63 -6.55
C GLY A 46 11.06 -7.23 -5.98
N MET A 47 11.31 -6.22 -6.82
CA MET A 47 11.34 -4.81 -6.41
C MET A 47 9.96 -4.21 -6.58
N LEU A 48 9.55 -3.40 -5.61
CA LEU A 48 8.28 -2.68 -5.60
C LEU A 48 8.57 -1.20 -5.41
N ARG A 49 7.94 -0.34 -6.20
CA ARG A 49 7.88 1.11 -5.94
C ARG A 49 6.45 1.55 -5.89
N VAL A 50 6.10 2.33 -4.88
CA VAL A 50 4.79 2.97 -4.72
C VAL A 50 5.03 4.46 -4.58
N ASN A 51 4.59 5.24 -5.56
CA ASN A 51 4.55 6.69 -5.44
C ASN A 51 3.15 7.07 -4.98
N ALA A 52 3.02 7.54 -3.74
CA ALA A 52 1.76 7.99 -3.19
C ALA A 52 1.46 9.42 -3.67
N SER A 53 0.19 9.82 -3.55
CA SER A 53 -0.20 11.21 -3.74
C SER A 53 0.44 12.09 -2.66
N ALA A 54 0.85 13.31 -3.02
CA ALA A 54 1.48 14.31 -2.14
C ALA A 54 2.99 14.17 -1.89
N GLY A 55 3.73 13.58 -2.83
CA GLY A 55 5.21 13.67 -2.86
C GLY A 55 5.94 12.78 -1.86
N SER A 56 5.30 11.68 -1.44
CA SER A 56 5.96 10.60 -0.70
C SER A 56 5.97 9.36 -1.56
N SER A 57 7.13 8.72 -1.64
CA SER A 57 7.29 7.49 -2.40
C SER A 57 7.99 6.43 -1.55
N MET A 58 7.76 5.15 -1.84
CA MET A 58 8.38 4.03 -1.15
C MET A 58 8.97 3.09 -2.20
N ILE A 59 10.19 2.63 -1.97
CA ILE A 59 10.82 1.56 -2.74
C ILE A 59 11.12 0.40 -1.78
N LEU A 60 10.77 -0.80 -2.19
CA LEU A 60 11.20 -2.04 -1.56
C LEU A 60 12.16 -2.75 -2.50
N LYS A 61 13.38 -3.00 -2.02
CA LYS A 61 14.44 -3.71 -2.75
C LYS A 61 14.99 -4.82 -1.86
N GLY A 62 14.55 -6.05 -2.10
CA GLY A 62 14.85 -7.18 -1.20
C GLY A 62 14.24 -6.94 0.19
N SER A 63 15.08 -6.89 1.22
CA SER A 63 14.70 -6.62 2.61
C SER A 63 14.89 -5.16 3.05
N THR A 64 15.22 -4.26 2.12
CA THR A 64 15.43 -2.83 2.40
C THR A 64 14.24 -2.01 1.92
N MET A 65 13.66 -1.24 2.83
CA MET A 65 12.64 -0.24 2.53
C MET A 65 13.28 1.13 2.43
N ILE A 66 13.02 1.84 1.35
CA ILE A 66 13.50 3.19 1.09
C ILE A 66 12.29 4.11 1.03
N MET A 67 12.16 5.02 1.99
CA MET A 67 11.14 6.06 1.99
C MET A 67 11.73 7.32 1.37
N LEU A 68 11.05 7.86 0.36
CA LEU A 68 11.41 9.05 -0.38
C LEU A 68 10.46 10.18 0.00
N ASP A 69 11.01 11.33 0.35
CA ASP A 69 10.31 12.60 0.45
C ASP A 69 10.70 13.42 -0.78
N ASP A 70 9.84 13.35 -1.80
CA ASP A 70 10.08 13.98 -3.09
C ASP A 70 10.04 15.51 -3.00
N LYS A 71 9.27 16.04 -2.03
CA LYS A 71 9.15 17.48 -1.76
C LYS A 71 10.45 18.06 -1.22
N ASN A 72 11.07 17.39 -0.26
CA ASN A 72 12.31 17.85 0.38
C ASN A 72 13.58 17.26 -0.27
N LYS A 73 13.43 16.37 -1.26
CA LYS A 73 14.51 15.59 -1.88
C LYS A 73 15.37 14.88 -0.83
N GLN A 74 14.69 14.19 0.07
CA GLN A 74 15.30 13.44 1.15
C GLN A 74 14.88 11.98 1.05
N TYR A 75 15.71 11.08 1.56
CA TYR A 75 15.33 9.68 1.67
C TYR A 75 15.84 9.05 2.96
N ARG A 76 15.17 7.99 3.37
CA ARG A 76 15.53 7.17 4.52
C ARG A 76 15.55 5.73 4.05
N GLU A 77 16.57 4.99 4.45
CA GLU A 77 16.64 3.55 4.22
C GLU A 77 16.47 2.86 5.56
N MET A 78 15.70 1.79 5.56
CA MET A 78 15.51 0.93 6.71
C MET A 78 15.67 -0.52 6.26
N THR A 79 16.57 -1.22 6.91
CA THR A 79 16.72 -2.67 6.83
C THR A 79 15.61 -3.36 7.62
N LYS A 80 15.43 -4.65 7.38
CA LYS A 80 14.52 -5.50 8.16
C LYS A 80 14.84 -5.44 9.66
N GLU A 81 16.13 -5.44 10.01
CA GLU A 81 16.62 -5.40 11.39
C GLU A 81 16.30 -4.06 12.06
N GLU A 82 16.53 -2.94 11.35
CA GLU A 82 16.19 -1.60 11.85
C GLU A 82 14.68 -1.42 12.02
N MET A 83 13.88 -1.91 11.06
CA MET A 83 12.42 -1.88 11.18
C MET A 83 11.92 -2.76 12.33
N LYS A 84 12.50 -3.95 12.53
CA LYS A 84 12.17 -4.80 13.69
C LYS A 84 12.46 -4.09 15.01
N LYS A 85 13.65 -3.49 15.14
CA LYS A 85 14.02 -2.72 16.34
C LYS A 85 13.08 -1.54 16.56
N MET A 86 12.72 -0.82 15.50
CA MET A 86 11.75 0.26 15.56
C MET A 86 10.36 -0.23 16.01
N ALA A 87 9.89 -1.36 15.49
CA ALA A 87 8.62 -1.95 15.87
C ALA A 87 8.61 -2.36 17.35
N GLU A 88 9.70 -2.98 17.84
CA GLU A 88 9.87 -3.34 19.26
C GLU A 88 9.88 -2.09 20.18
N GLN A 89 10.63 -1.06 19.80
CA GLN A 89 10.66 0.21 20.53
C GLN A 89 9.30 0.92 20.52
N GLY A 90 8.64 0.93 19.37
CA GLY A 90 7.29 1.48 19.21
C GLY A 90 6.26 0.73 20.06
N ALA A 91 6.32 -0.60 20.09
CA ALA A 91 5.45 -1.42 20.92
C ALA A 91 5.64 -1.13 22.42
N ALA A 92 6.90 -0.98 22.87
CA ALA A 92 7.22 -0.62 24.25
C ALA A 92 6.71 0.79 24.61
N ALA A 93 6.98 1.79 23.77
CA ALA A 93 6.47 3.16 23.96
C ALA A 93 4.93 3.18 24.00
N MET A 94 4.28 2.40 23.13
CA MET A 94 2.84 2.24 23.12
C MET A 94 2.27 1.57 24.35
N ALA A 95 2.97 0.58 24.93
CA ALA A 95 2.57 -0.03 26.19
C ALA A 95 2.61 1.00 27.33
N THR A 96 3.69 1.79 27.43
CA THR A 96 3.81 2.88 28.41
C THR A 96 2.70 3.91 28.24
N LEU A 97 2.42 4.33 27.01
CA LEU A 97 1.36 5.28 26.73
C LEU A 97 -0.01 4.73 27.14
N ARG A 98 -0.30 3.44 26.86
CA ARG A 98 -1.54 2.80 27.28
C ARG A 98 -1.70 2.79 28.81
N GLU A 99 -0.63 2.52 29.55
CA GLU A 99 -0.65 2.60 31.01
C GLU A 99 -0.91 4.04 31.51
N GLN A 100 -0.34 5.04 30.84
CA GLN A 100 -0.64 6.44 31.16
C GLN A 100 -2.11 6.79 30.87
N LEU A 101 -2.65 6.34 29.72
CA LEU A 101 -4.04 6.57 29.35
C LEU A 101 -5.03 5.95 30.34
N LYS A 102 -4.73 4.76 30.88
CA LYS A 102 -5.54 4.11 31.93
C LYS A 102 -5.72 5.00 33.16
N ASN A 103 -4.70 5.78 33.49
CA ASN A 103 -4.68 6.68 34.65
C ASN A 103 -5.26 8.08 34.36
N MET A 104 -5.60 8.39 33.10
CA MET A 104 -6.24 9.66 32.74
C MET A 104 -7.75 9.65 32.97
N LYS A 105 -8.31 10.84 33.24
CA LYS A 105 -9.76 11.04 33.30
C LYS A 105 -10.40 10.77 31.93
N PRO A 106 -11.68 10.32 31.86
CA PRO A 106 -12.34 9.98 30.60
C PRO A 106 -12.31 11.09 29.54
N GLU A 107 -12.53 12.33 29.95
CA GLU A 107 -12.52 13.49 29.04
C GLU A 107 -11.12 13.76 28.45
N GLN A 108 -10.08 13.63 29.28
CA GLN A 108 -8.68 13.81 28.84
C GLN A 108 -8.23 12.69 27.92
N ARG A 109 -8.66 11.46 28.21
CA ARG A 109 -8.41 10.30 27.37
C ARG A 109 -9.05 10.47 25.99
N ALA A 110 -10.33 10.86 25.95
CA ALA A 110 -11.06 11.08 24.70
C ALA A 110 -10.43 12.18 23.84
N GLU A 111 -9.96 13.27 24.46
CA GLU A 111 -9.27 14.33 23.74
C GLU A 111 -7.90 13.89 23.20
N MET A 112 -7.13 13.15 23.99
CA MET A 112 -5.84 12.58 23.54
C MET A 112 -6.05 11.63 22.35
N GLU A 113 -7.03 10.74 22.43
CA GLU A 113 -7.39 9.83 21.34
C GLU A 113 -7.82 10.57 20.08
N ARG A 114 -8.61 11.63 20.23
CA ARG A 114 -9.05 12.47 19.10
C ARG A 114 -7.87 13.18 18.43
N VAL A 115 -6.85 13.59 19.19
CA VAL A 115 -5.64 14.21 18.64
C VAL A 115 -4.77 13.15 17.97
N MET A 116 -4.49 12.03 18.65
CA MET A 116 -3.63 10.97 18.15
C MET A 116 -4.20 10.24 16.93
N GLY A 117 -5.52 9.99 16.91
CA GLY A 117 -6.21 9.38 15.78
C GLY A 117 -6.18 10.21 14.49
N LYS A 118 -5.90 11.53 14.60
CA LYS A 118 -5.69 12.41 13.45
C LYS A 118 -4.23 12.47 12.99
N SER A 119 -3.27 12.17 13.85
CA SER A 119 -1.83 12.37 13.60
C SER A 119 -1.07 11.12 13.18
N ILE A 120 -1.61 9.92 13.41
CA ILE A 120 -0.97 8.65 13.04
C ILE A 120 -1.74 8.02 11.86
N PRO A 121 -1.18 7.98 10.64
CA PRO A 121 -1.73 7.20 9.55
C PRO A 121 -1.85 5.72 9.97
N GLY A 122 -3.06 5.16 9.94
CA GLY A 122 -3.35 3.81 10.46
C GLY A 122 -3.95 3.80 11.86
N GLY A 123 -3.81 4.88 12.64
CA GLY A 123 -4.36 5.03 13.98
C GLY A 123 -3.76 4.07 15.00
N LEU A 124 -3.67 4.50 16.26
CA LEU A 124 -3.50 3.55 17.35
C LEU A 124 -4.81 2.80 17.52
N GLY A 125 -4.74 1.47 17.61
CA GLY A 125 -5.90 0.67 18.02
C GLY A 125 -6.56 1.25 19.27
N ALA A 126 -7.86 0.98 19.39
CA ALA A 126 -8.76 1.62 20.33
C ALA A 126 -8.21 1.79 21.77
N ALA A 127 -8.72 2.84 22.40
CA ALA A 127 -8.60 3.26 23.80
C ALA A 127 -8.52 2.14 24.86
N ASP A 128 -9.18 1.03 24.59
CA ASP A 128 -9.32 -0.10 25.51
C ASP A 128 -8.13 -1.07 25.43
N GLY A 129 -7.12 -0.75 24.62
CA GLY A 129 -5.95 -1.59 24.39
C GLY A 129 -6.21 -2.77 23.46
N LYS A 130 -7.41 -2.87 22.87
CA LYS A 130 -7.70 -3.94 21.91
C LYS A 130 -7.20 -3.58 20.52
N PRO A 131 -6.71 -4.56 19.76
CA PRO A 131 -6.43 -4.38 18.35
C PRO A 131 -7.70 -3.97 17.60
N ASP A 132 -7.55 -3.13 16.58
CA ASP A 132 -8.67 -2.86 15.70
C ASP A 132 -9.13 -4.13 14.98
N VAL A 133 -10.44 -4.30 14.91
CA VAL A 133 -11.10 -5.38 14.21
C VAL A 133 -11.38 -4.91 12.80
N TYR A 134 -10.64 -5.44 11.83
CA TYR A 134 -10.92 -5.23 10.41
C TYR A 134 -11.78 -6.38 9.87
N GLU A 135 -12.80 -6.02 9.08
CA GLU A 135 -13.65 -6.97 8.40
C GLU A 135 -13.82 -6.56 6.94
N ALA A 136 -13.86 -7.56 6.06
CA ALA A 136 -14.22 -7.38 4.66
C ALA A 136 -15.49 -8.17 4.36
N LYS A 137 -16.46 -7.53 3.71
CA LYS A 137 -17.74 -8.14 3.37
C LYS A 137 -18.05 -7.94 1.89
N ASN A 138 -18.22 -9.04 1.16
CA ASN A 138 -18.78 -9.04 -0.18
C ASN A 138 -20.25 -8.63 -0.10
N LEU A 139 -20.64 -7.63 -0.87
CA LEU A 139 -22.00 -7.09 -0.86
C LEU A 139 -22.95 -7.83 -1.83
N GLY A 140 -22.44 -8.83 -2.57
CA GLY A 140 -23.22 -9.62 -3.53
C GLY A 140 -23.72 -8.81 -4.73
N LYS A 141 -23.17 -7.61 -4.95
CA LYS A 141 -23.57 -6.69 -6.01
C LYS A 141 -22.44 -6.54 -7.02
N SER A 142 -22.75 -6.72 -8.29
CA SER A 142 -21.84 -6.44 -9.40
C SER A 142 -22.17 -5.08 -10.00
N VAL A 143 -21.15 -4.30 -10.32
CA VAL A 143 -21.30 -3.03 -11.06
C VAL A 143 -20.20 -2.90 -12.10
N THR A 144 -20.35 -1.98 -13.04
CA THR A 144 -19.31 -1.64 -14.02
C THR A 144 -18.68 -0.30 -13.67
N VAL A 145 -17.36 -0.24 -13.61
CA VAL A 145 -16.59 0.98 -13.38
C VAL A 145 -15.51 1.09 -14.45
N GLU A 146 -15.46 2.22 -15.17
CA GLU A 146 -14.50 2.45 -16.26
C GLU A 146 -14.43 1.27 -17.25
N GLY A 147 -15.60 0.72 -17.61
CA GLY A 147 -15.72 -0.43 -18.52
C GLY A 147 -15.37 -1.80 -17.92
N ARG A 148 -14.99 -1.87 -16.64
CA ARG A 148 -14.65 -3.13 -15.95
C ARG A 148 -15.79 -3.58 -15.05
N GLN A 149 -16.29 -4.80 -15.25
CA GLN A 149 -17.25 -5.41 -14.33
C GLN A 149 -16.52 -5.86 -13.05
N CYS A 150 -17.02 -5.47 -11.89
CA CYS A 150 -16.41 -5.75 -10.60
C CYS A 150 -17.45 -6.03 -9.50
N GLN A 151 -17.04 -6.74 -8.46
CA GLN A 151 -17.88 -7.03 -7.29
C GLN A 151 -17.69 -5.96 -6.22
N LEU A 152 -18.79 -5.55 -5.58
CA LEU A 152 -18.73 -4.59 -4.49
C LEU A 152 -18.37 -5.28 -3.17
N TRP A 153 -17.38 -4.71 -2.51
CA TRP A 153 -16.92 -5.07 -1.18
C TRP A 153 -17.01 -3.85 -0.26
N SER A 154 -17.22 -4.12 1.02
CA SER A 154 -17.10 -3.12 2.08
C SER A 154 -16.00 -3.54 3.04
N MET A 155 -15.25 -2.56 3.55
CA MET A 155 -14.33 -2.77 4.67
C MET A 155 -14.73 -1.92 5.85
N SER A 156 -14.83 -2.56 7.01
CA SER A 156 -15.10 -1.90 8.29
C SER A 156 -13.92 -2.04 9.24
N ARG A 157 -13.77 -1.05 10.12
CA ARG A 157 -12.85 -1.04 11.26
C ARG A 157 -13.69 -0.86 12.51
N ASN A 158 -13.64 -1.80 13.44
CA ASN A 158 -14.47 -1.83 14.66
C ASN A 158 -15.96 -1.65 14.36
N GLY A 159 -16.45 -2.31 13.29
CA GLY A 159 -17.84 -2.20 12.83
C GLY A 159 -18.16 -0.92 12.05
N GLN A 160 -17.26 0.05 11.98
CA GLN A 160 -17.46 1.29 11.24
C GLN A 160 -16.93 1.17 9.81
N LEU A 161 -17.80 1.41 8.82
CA LEU A 161 -17.42 1.43 7.40
C LEU A 161 -16.38 2.52 7.14
N PHE A 162 -15.25 2.16 6.54
CA PHE A 162 -14.21 3.12 6.15
C PHE A 162 -13.88 3.08 4.64
N THR A 163 -14.12 1.96 3.95
CA THR A 163 -14.08 1.91 2.48
C THR A 163 -15.16 1.04 1.85
N GLU A 164 -15.59 1.45 0.65
CA GLU A 164 -16.31 0.60 -0.30
C GLU A 164 -15.42 0.42 -1.54
N GLN A 165 -15.25 -0.81 -2.00
CA GLN A 165 -14.38 -1.16 -3.11
C GLN A 165 -15.15 -1.86 -4.22
N CYS A 166 -14.85 -1.52 -5.46
CA CYS A 166 -15.23 -2.33 -6.61
C CYS A 166 -14.03 -3.14 -7.06
N VAL A 167 -14.11 -4.46 -6.91
CA VAL A 167 -12.97 -5.37 -7.00
C VAL A 167 -13.09 -6.28 -8.22
N VAL A 168 -12.03 -6.34 -9.01
CA VAL A 168 -11.87 -7.37 -10.05
C VAL A 168 -10.97 -8.50 -9.53
N PRO A 169 -11.22 -9.76 -9.92
CA PRO A 169 -10.35 -10.86 -9.52
C PRO A 169 -8.94 -10.67 -10.09
N PHE A 170 -7.90 -11.00 -9.34
CA PHE A 170 -6.52 -10.90 -9.85
C PHE A 170 -6.30 -11.66 -11.15
N SER A 171 -6.94 -12.83 -11.32
CA SER A 171 -6.86 -13.63 -12.56
C SER A 171 -7.35 -12.89 -13.81
N SER A 172 -8.13 -11.81 -13.66
CA SER A 172 -8.55 -10.95 -14.79
C SER A 172 -7.52 -9.90 -15.18
N LEU A 173 -6.44 -9.75 -14.39
CA LEU A 173 -5.42 -8.72 -14.58
C LEU A 173 -4.14 -9.32 -15.21
N PRO A 174 -3.58 -8.65 -16.24
CA PRO A 174 -2.29 -9.03 -16.81
C PRO A 174 -1.18 -9.13 -15.76
N GLY A 175 -0.34 -10.16 -15.82
CA GLY A 175 0.80 -10.31 -14.90
C GLY A 175 0.43 -10.62 -13.44
N SER A 176 -0.79 -11.08 -13.17
CA SER A 176 -1.25 -11.38 -11.80
C SER A 176 -0.39 -12.40 -11.03
N GLU A 177 0.26 -13.34 -11.72
CA GLU A 177 1.25 -14.24 -11.10
C GLU A 177 2.46 -13.49 -10.54
N ASP A 178 2.99 -12.53 -11.29
CA ASP A 178 4.12 -11.70 -10.85
C ASP A 178 3.69 -10.71 -9.76
N PHE A 179 2.44 -10.26 -9.77
CA PHE A 179 1.87 -9.46 -8.68
C PHE A 179 1.78 -10.28 -7.38
N GLY A 180 1.38 -11.55 -7.48
CA GLY A 180 1.38 -12.49 -6.36
C GLY A 180 2.79 -12.70 -5.78
N LYS A 181 3.81 -12.79 -6.64
CA LYS A 181 5.22 -12.84 -6.21
C LYS A 181 5.65 -11.56 -5.48
N ALA A 182 5.18 -10.39 -5.90
CA ALA A 182 5.43 -9.12 -5.20
C ALA A 182 4.92 -9.16 -3.75
N PHE A 183 3.65 -9.56 -3.60
CA PHE A 183 3.02 -9.70 -2.29
C PHE A 183 3.72 -10.73 -1.42
N LYS A 184 4.09 -11.88 -2.02
CA LYS A 184 4.85 -12.90 -1.32
C LYS A 184 6.23 -12.39 -0.88
N GLY A 185 6.96 -11.68 -1.74
CA GLY A 185 8.25 -11.09 -1.39
C GLY A 185 8.15 -10.10 -0.22
N MET A 186 7.10 -9.28 -0.20
CA MET A 186 6.80 -8.39 0.92
C MET A 186 6.46 -9.17 2.20
N GLN A 187 5.70 -10.26 2.10
CA GLN A 187 5.40 -11.15 3.24
C GLN A 187 6.66 -11.87 3.74
N ASP A 188 7.54 -12.34 2.87
CA ASP A 188 8.77 -13.02 3.26
C ASP A 188 9.76 -12.01 3.91
N ALA A 189 9.81 -10.78 3.40
CA ALA A 189 10.63 -9.71 3.96
C ALA A 189 10.11 -9.23 5.33
N PHE A 190 8.80 -8.99 5.46
CA PHE A 190 8.23 -8.26 6.60
C PHE A 190 7.15 -9.00 7.39
N GLY A 191 6.81 -10.24 7.03
CA GLY A 191 5.70 -10.98 7.62
C GLY A 191 5.84 -11.18 9.12
N ASP A 192 7.04 -11.48 9.62
CA ASP A 192 7.25 -11.65 11.07
C ASP A 192 7.13 -10.33 11.83
N MET A 193 7.55 -9.22 11.22
CA MET A 193 7.32 -7.89 11.77
C MET A 193 5.82 -7.56 11.78
N ALA A 194 5.11 -7.82 10.67
CA ALA A 194 3.67 -7.62 10.61
C ALA A 194 2.96 -8.43 11.69
N LYS A 195 3.30 -9.72 11.89
CA LYS A 195 2.73 -10.56 12.96
C LYS A 195 2.97 -10.01 14.37
N SER A 196 4.06 -9.27 14.60
CA SER A 196 4.32 -8.63 15.90
C SER A 196 3.42 -7.42 16.18
N MET A 197 2.77 -6.87 15.15
CA MET A 197 1.84 -5.76 15.31
C MET A 197 0.47 -6.27 15.77
N PRO A 198 -0.10 -5.70 16.85
CA PRO A 198 -1.44 -6.05 17.29
C PRO A 198 -2.48 -5.89 16.16
N GLY A 199 -3.25 -6.93 15.89
CA GLY A 199 -4.34 -6.92 14.90
C GLY A 199 -3.91 -7.19 13.45
N ALA A 200 -2.60 -7.28 13.16
CA ALA A 200 -2.12 -7.45 11.80
C ALA A 200 -2.59 -8.75 11.12
N GLU A 201 -2.67 -9.85 11.85
CA GLU A 201 -3.20 -11.11 11.30
C GLU A 201 -4.67 -10.96 10.87
N GLN A 202 -5.48 -10.30 11.69
CA GLN A 202 -6.88 -10.04 11.37
C GLN A 202 -7.01 -9.12 10.17
N THR A 203 -6.24 -8.03 10.14
CA THR A 203 -6.18 -7.11 9.00
C THR A 203 -5.78 -7.87 7.73
N ALA A 204 -4.74 -8.70 7.79
CA ALA A 204 -4.30 -9.51 6.66
C ALA A 204 -5.39 -10.47 6.18
N LYS A 205 -6.11 -11.13 7.09
CA LYS A 205 -7.25 -11.99 6.76
C LYS A 205 -8.38 -11.21 6.07
N ALA A 206 -8.72 -10.01 6.58
CA ALA A 206 -9.74 -9.17 5.97
C ALA A 206 -9.38 -8.77 4.53
N TYR A 207 -8.16 -8.34 4.28
CA TYR A 207 -7.70 -8.03 2.92
C TYR A 207 -7.59 -9.28 2.03
N ALA A 208 -7.12 -10.41 2.57
CA ALA A 208 -7.03 -11.66 1.82
C ALA A 208 -8.41 -12.18 1.37
N ALA A 209 -9.46 -11.95 2.17
CA ALA A 209 -10.83 -12.36 1.84
C ALA A 209 -11.37 -11.70 0.56
N ILE A 210 -10.91 -10.49 0.22
CA ILE A 210 -11.32 -9.75 -0.98
C ILE A 210 -10.81 -10.44 -2.26
N ASN A 211 -9.62 -11.06 -2.20
CA ASN A 211 -9.00 -11.85 -3.26
C ASN A 211 -9.05 -11.19 -4.66
N GLY A 212 -8.69 -9.91 -4.73
CA GLY A 212 -8.70 -9.16 -5.98
C GLY A 212 -8.10 -7.76 -5.82
N TYR A 213 -8.13 -7.00 -6.91
CA TYR A 213 -7.64 -5.63 -6.92
C TYR A 213 -8.81 -4.64 -7.04
N PRO A 214 -8.86 -3.58 -6.20
CA PRO A 214 -9.89 -2.56 -6.30
C PRO A 214 -9.67 -1.67 -7.53
N VAL A 215 -10.59 -1.70 -8.49
CA VAL A 215 -10.60 -0.76 -9.64
C VAL A 215 -11.26 0.57 -9.29
N ARG A 216 -11.99 0.59 -8.16
CA ARG A 216 -12.50 1.79 -7.50
C ARG A 216 -12.45 1.60 -6.00
N THR A 217 -12.03 2.64 -5.29
CA THR A 217 -12.17 2.74 -3.83
C THR A 217 -12.87 4.04 -3.47
N ARG A 218 -13.91 3.95 -2.65
CA ARG A 218 -14.59 5.10 -2.04
C ARG A 218 -14.30 5.11 -0.55
N TYR A 219 -14.09 6.30 -0.03
CA TYR A 219 -13.63 6.50 1.34
C TYR A 219 -14.71 7.13 2.21
N TYR A 220 -14.70 6.75 3.48
CA TYR A 220 -15.52 7.35 4.52
C TYR A 220 -14.59 8.00 5.55
N ASP A 221 -15.04 9.09 6.17
CA ASP A 221 -14.31 9.69 7.28
C ASP A 221 -14.54 8.95 8.61
N GLY A 222 -13.87 9.38 9.67
CA GLY A 222 -13.98 8.78 11.00
C GLY A 222 -15.36 8.93 11.67
N SER A 223 -16.30 9.64 11.05
CA SER A 223 -17.71 9.69 11.46
C SER A 223 -18.60 8.74 10.63
N GLY A 224 -18.02 8.02 9.68
CA GLY A 224 -18.75 7.17 8.72
C GLY A 224 -19.40 7.98 7.61
N LYS A 225 -19.08 9.27 7.47
CA LYS A 225 -19.61 10.11 6.40
C LYS A 225 -18.79 9.89 5.13
N PHE A 226 -19.49 9.79 4.02
CA PHE A 226 -18.91 9.62 2.70
C PHE A 226 -18.03 10.81 2.30
N ARG A 227 -16.81 10.55 1.83
CA ARG A 227 -15.95 11.57 1.23
C ARG A 227 -16.33 11.78 -0.25
N PRO A 228 -16.26 13.01 -0.77
CA PRO A 228 -16.63 13.30 -2.16
C PRO A 228 -15.60 12.79 -3.19
N GLU A 229 -14.58 12.05 -2.76
CA GLU A 229 -13.45 11.61 -3.55
C GLU A 229 -13.45 10.09 -3.69
N GLU A 230 -13.08 9.59 -4.87
CA GLU A 230 -12.86 8.17 -5.14
C GLU A 230 -11.48 7.96 -5.78
N SER A 231 -10.83 6.86 -5.43
CA SER A 231 -9.65 6.36 -6.15
C SER A 231 -10.10 5.45 -7.28
N ILE A 232 -9.53 5.62 -8.46
CA ILE A 232 -9.88 4.89 -9.69
C ILE A 232 -8.62 4.35 -10.34
N LEU A 233 -8.66 3.07 -10.71
CA LEU A 233 -7.64 2.44 -11.53
C LEU A 233 -7.73 2.95 -12.97
N THR A 234 -6.68 3.61 -13.45
CA THR A 234 -6.59 4.15 -14.81
C THR A 234 -5.69 3.30 -15.70
N LYS A 235 -4.65 2.68 -15.14
CA LYS A 235 -3.71 1.85 -15.89
C LYS A 235 -3.39 0.56 -15.12
N TRP A 236 -3.38 -0.54 -15.86
CA TRP A 236 -2.79 -1.81 -15.43
C TRP A 236 -2.19 -2.49 -16.64
N VAL A 237 -0.87 -2.53 -16.73
CA VAL A 237 -0.15 -3.12 -17.88
C VAL A 237 1.06 -3.91 -17.41
N THR A 238 1.47 -4.84 -18.27
CA THR A 238 2.77 -5.50 -18.19
C THR A 238 3.73 -4.83 -19.17
N GLU A 239 4.81 -4.23 -18.68
CA GLU A 239 5.82 -3.55 -19.49
C GLU A 239 7.20 -3.67 -18.86
N ALA A 240 8.26 -3.54 -19.67
CA ALA A 240 9.61 -3.50 -19.13
C ALA A 240 9.82 -2.20 -18.33
N ILE A 241 10.15 -2.33 -17.05
CA ILE A 241 10.40 -1.20 -16.16
C ILE A 241 11.92 -1.00 -16.04
N PRO A 242 12.46 0.20 -16.32
CA PRO A 242 13.89 0.43 -16.21
C PRO A 242 14.35 0.26 -14.75
N ALA A 243 15.53 -0.34 -14.54
CA ALA A 243 16.07 -0.56 -13.19
C ALA A 243 16.19 0.74 -12.38
N SER A 244 16.45 1.87 -13.05
CA SER A 244 16.50 3.21 -12.43
C SER A 244 15.19 3.65 -11.78
N ALA A 245 14.05 3.05 -12.15
CA ALA A 245 12.78 3.31 -11.47
C ALA A 245 12.80 2.84 -10.00
N PHE A 246 13.67 1.89 -9.65
CA PHE A 246 13.80 1.33 -8.30
C PHE A 246 15.05 1.85 -7.56
N GLU A 247 15.70 2.89 -8.08
CA GLU A 247 16.81 3.57 -7.42
C GLU A 247 16.36 4.90 -6.81
N VAL A 248 17.12 5.38 -5.83
CA VAL A 248 16.96 6.74 -5.29
C VAL A 248 17.28 7.74 -6.40
N PRO A 249 16.40 8.71 -6.70
CA PRO A 249 16.68 9.67 -7.76
C PRO A 249 17.91 10.55 -7.44
N ALA A 250 18.59 11.01 -8.48
CA ALA A 250 19.76 11.88 -8.32
C ALA A 250 19.40 13.16 -7.54
N GLY A 251 20.32 13.59 -6.67
CA GLY A 251 20.18 14.80 -5.85
C GLY A 251 19.42 14.62 -4.52
N TYR A 252 18.96 13.41 -4.21
CA TYR A 252 18.35 13.11 -2.92
C TYR A 252 19.40 12.96 -1.82
N LYS A 253 19.10 13.48 -0.64
CA LYS A 253 19.97 13.40 0.54
C LYS A 253 19.51 12.29 1.48
N LYS A 254 20.44 11.40 1.85
CA LYS A 254 20.16 10.38 2.87
C LYS A 254 20.01 11.05 4.22
N MET A 255 18.88 10.83 4.86
CA MET A 255 18.61 11.29 6.22
C MET A 255 18.88 10.15 7.19
N GLN A 256 19.56 10.47 8.30
CA GLN A 256 19.65 9.51 9.39
C GLN A 256 18.27 9.32 10.02
N MET A 257 17.98 8.10 10.43
CA MET A 257 16.81 7.82 11.24
C MET A 257 16.91 8.59 12.56
N PRO A 258 15.87 9.34 12.97
CA PRO A 258 15.89 9.99 14.27
C PRO A 258 16.10 8.89 15.31
N ARG A 259 17.12 9.08 16.16
CA ARG A 259 17.28 8.24 17.34
C ARG A 259 16.08 8.54 18.22
N MET A 260 15.19 7.56 18.37
CA MET A 260 14.20 7.57 19.44
C MET A 260 14.96 7.25 20.73
N ASN A 261 15.47 8.29 21.39
CA ASN A 261 16.06 8.20 22.71
C ASN A 261 14.95 8.12 23.76
#